data_AF-A0A1A8WFD4-F1
#
_entry.id   AF-A0A1A8WFD4-F1
#
_cell.length_a   1.000
_cell.length_b   1.000
_cell.length_c   1.000
_cell.angle_alpha   90.00
_cell.angle_beta   90.00
_cell.angle_gamma   90.00
#
_symmetry.space_group_name_H-M   'P 1'
#
loop_
_entity.id
_entity.type
_entity.pdbx_description
1 polymer ?
#
loop_
_entity_poly.entity_id
_entity_poly.type
_entity_poly.pdbx_seq_one_letter_code
_entity_poly.pdbx_strand_id
1 'polypeptide(L)'
;MEKEEKDYDIFENVEEYLQNEVLNNTNYVTHKGNFCYLTNENALKSNIQVLSLCEKFVNFFEKLKSLYELNKTKYSKYREYLNYWIKYKLITISFPDEHKPKFYEFIQDNYNVFAPNGELYNKIYQIHDKSFNNMYILYELYRLYYELENNNQNKCEKFYEKCVENYNIALNKCYFDDQKLCNPLEKFKNFYDRTRSTRLHMCSTKGLPELPKFVLPTSSHGKDYKNKFAYYLYQLSRKKIDGYSIVLSYPNLVKLLSLNYNMLLTSNIKEKRENMMNILYEFITFSKDSNTITFLDSLIKKNYLGFNGGNVDNVPFLNLFIKEFFQDFYQKEKGEYELIYEDCSTNSSEKSYCSKYKMCNKELGDNIIKLKDKLESLIQNNVTAAQVLASKYSSGETSMHTGEDSVSPNSTPINVGVGMGALFTLSFLYKFTPIGSFVNRTFIGKGNTTYNYDEDISQDFLDNNSDFNNYISENSIFNVAYSAS
;
A
#
# COMPACT_ATOMS: atom_id res chain seq x y z
N MET A 1 -19.48 -26.61 6.75
CA MET A 1 -19.40 -25.13 6.64
C MET A 1 -18.53 -24.81 5.45
N GLU A 2 -19.14 -24.31 4.38
CA GLU A 2 -18.43 -23.77 3.21
C GLU A 2 -17.55 -22.61 3.67
N LYS A 3 -16.27 -22.62 3.28
CA LYS A 3 -15.33 -21.55 3.61
C LYS A 3 -15.73 -20.32 2.81
N GLU A 4 -16.47 -19.40 3.45
CA GLU A 4 -16.75 -18.11 2.84
C GLU A 4 -15.42 -17.42 2.51
N GLU A 5 -15.35 -16.92 1.28
CA GLU A 5 -14.14 -16.34 0.73
C GLU A 5 -13.74 -15.09 1.54
N LYS A 6 -12.46 -14.98 1.93
CA LYS A 6 -11.98 -13.85 2.73
C LYS A 6 -12.16 -12.53 1.96
N ASP A 7 -13.15 -11.76 2.35
CA ASP A 7 -13.37 -10.39 1.86
C ASP A 7 -12.88 -9.39 2.91
N TYR A 8 -11.77 -8.73 2.62
CA TYR A 8 -11.20 -7.69 3.48
C TYR A 8 -11.72 -6.28 3.13
N ASP A 9 -12.52 -6.16 2.08
CA ASP A 9 -13.04 -4.91 1.53
C ASP A 9 -14.32 -4.46 2.25
N ILE A 10 -14.25 -4.42 3.58
CA ILE A 10 -15.39 -4.11 4.46
C ILE A 10 -15.23 -2.77 5.18
N PHE A 11 -14.09 -2.10 4.99
CA PHE A 11 -13.70 -0.88 5.73
C PHE A 11 -13.82 0.40 4.91
N GLU A 12 -14.29 0.36 3.66
CA GLU A 12 -14.37 1.55 2.80
C GLU A 12 -15.18 2.70 3.44
N ASN A 13 -16.20 2.39 4.24
CA ASN A 13 -17.05 3.36 4.95
C ASN A 13 -16.91 3.28 6.48
N VAL A 14 -15.78 2.76 6.99
CA VAL A 14 -15.61 2.52 8.43
C VAL A 14 -15.65 3.79 9.27
N GLU A 15 -15.24 4.94 8.73
CA GLU A 15 -15.35 6.22 9.44
C GLU A 15 -16.80 6.53 9.84
N GLU A 16 -17.76 6.27 8.95
CA GLU A 16 -19.18 6.44 9.25
C GLU A 16 -19.69 5.38 10.22
N TYR A 17 -19.17 4.15 10.14
CA TYR A 17 -19.49 3.12 11.12
C TYR A 17 -19.02 3.50 12.52
N LEU A 18 -17.78 4.00 12.66
CA LEU A 18 -17.21 4.47 13.92
C LEU A 18 -18.00 5.65 14.50
N GLN A 19 -18.37 6.63 13.66
CA GLN A 19 -19.21 7.75 14.09
C GLN A 19 -20.56 7.28 14.65
N ASN A 20 -21.22 6.35 13.95
CA ASN A 20 -22.52 5.85 14.38
C ASN A 20 -22.43 4.93 15.60
N GLU A 21 -21.31 4.24 15.81
CA GLU A 21 -21.04 3.50 17.03
C GLU A 21 -20.99 4.43 18.25
N VAL A 22 -20.24 5.53 18.16
CA VAL A 22 -20.11 6.53 19.25
C VAL A 22 -21.46 7.18 19.57
N LEU A 23 -22.21 7.61 18.54
CA LEU A 23 -23.52 8.22 18.73
C LEU A 23 -24.53 7.25 19.39
N ASN A 24 -24.42 5.95 19.08
CA ASN A 24 -25.28 4.92 19.65
C ASN A 24 -24.94 4.53 21.10
N ASN A 25 -23.78 4.93 21.64
CA ASN A 25 -23.48 4.74 23.07
C ASN A 25 -24.32 5.67 23.99
N THR A 26 -25.15 6.56 23.42
CA THR A 26 -26.08 7.40 24.20
C THR A 26 -27.40 6.66 24.51
N ASN A 27 -27.39 5.78 25.53
CA ASN A 27 -28.53 5.29 26.33
C ASN A 27 -29.91 5.03 25.66
N TYR A 28 -29.99 4.74 24.36
CA TYR A 28 -31.26 4.34 23.73
C TYR A 28 -31.40 2.81 23.82
N VAL A 29 -31.94 2.35 24.94
CA VAL A 29 -32.33 0.94 25.12
C VAL A 29 -33.47 0.64 24.15
N THR A 30 -33.19 -0.12 23.10
CA THR A 30 -34.26 -0.65 22.25
C THR A 30 -34.90 -1.83 22.96
N HIS A 31 -36.23 -1.92 23.00
CA HIS A 31 -36.93 -3.10 23.55
C HIS A 31 -36.50 -4.42 22.90
N LYS A 32 -35.92 -4.34 21.70
CA LYS A 32 -35.39 -5.47 20.93
C LYS A 32 -34.08 -6.03 21.50
N GLY A 33 -33.33 -5.28 22.31
CA GLY A 33 -32.13 -5.79 23.00
C GLY A 33 -32.43 -6.62 24.25
N ASN A 34 -33.67 -6.60 24.76
CA ASN A 34 -34.02 -7.24 26.03
C ASN A 34 -33.74 -8.75 26.08
N PHE A 35 -33.82 -9.45 24.94
CA PHE A 35 -33.53 -10.89 24.90
C PHE A 35 -32.10 -11.22 25.33
N CYS A 36 -31.16 -10.28 25.17
CA CYS A 36 -29.77 -10.46 25.59
C CYS A 36 -29.68 -10.86 27.08
N TYR A 37 -30.54 -10.32 27.93
CA TYR A 37 -30.56 -10.59 29.37
C TYR A 37 -31.37 -11.84 29.76
N LEU A 38 -32.05 -12.49 28.80
CA LEU A 38 -32.86 -13.69 29.03
C LEU A 38 -32.11 -14.99 28.73
N THR A 39 -30.81 -14.90 28.42
CA THR A 39 -30.00 -16.09 28.11
C THR A 39 -29.90 -17.05 29.29
N ASN A 40 -30.09 -18.34 29.02
CA ASN A 40 -29.86 -19.42 29.98
C ASN A 40 -28.45 -20.01 29.85
N GLU A 41 -27.64 -19.51 28.92
CA GLU A 41 -26.27 -19.97 28.71
C GLU A 41 -25.37 -19.44 29.84
N ASN A 42 -24.89 -20.34 30.70
CA ASN A 42 -24.14 -19.97 31.90
C ASN A 42 -22.93 -19.07 31.59
N ALA A 43 -22.21 -19.36 30.50
CA ALA A 43 -21.04 -18.60 30.07
C ALA A 43 -21.35 -17.14 29.69
N LEU A 44 -22.55 -16.87 29.17
CA LEU A 44 -22.99 -15.53 28.79
C LEU A 44 -23.65 -14.83 29.98
N LYS A 45 -24.53 -15.54 30.68
CA LYS A 45 -25.33 -15.01 31.79
C LYS A 45 -24.48 -14.45 32.94
N SER A 46 -23.34 -15.06 33.22
CA SER A 46 -22.44 -14.60 34.29
C SER A 46 -21.60 -13.36 33.90
N ASN A 47 -21.61 -12.94 32.63
CA ASN A 47 -20.76 -11.86 32.13
C ASN A 47 -21.59 -10.65 31.66
N ILE A 48 -21.76 -9.66 32.55
CA ILE A 48 -22.53 -8.44 32.28
C ILE A 48 -21.99 -7.66 31.07
N GLN A 49 -20.67 -7.63 30.85
CA GLN A 49 -20.08 -6.93 29.70
C GLN A 49 -20.49 -7.57 28.37
N VAL A 50 -20.59 -8.90 28.34
CA VAL A 50 -21.04 -9.65 27.15
C VAL A 50 -22.53 -9.43 26.88
N LEU A 51 -23.36 -9.39 27.92
CA LEU A 51 -24.79 -9.06 27.79
C LEU A 51 -24.98 -7.63 27.25
N SER A 52 -24.21 -6.67 27.78
CA SER A 52 -24.19 -5.29 27.28
C SER A 52 -23.69 -5.21 25.83
N LEU A 53 -22.68 -6.01 25.46
CA LEU A 53 -22.20 -6.09 24.08
C LEU A 53 -23.28 -6.62 23.12
N CYS A 54 -24.06 -7.62 23.54
CA CYS A 54 -25.21 -8.11 22.77
C CYS A 54 -26.23 -7.00 22.52
N GLU A 55 -26.57 -6.21 23.54
CA GLU A 55 -27.51 -5.09 23.39
C GLU A 55 -26.96 -4.01 22.44
N LYS A 56 -25.67 -3.65 22.59
CA LYS A 56 -24.98 -2.72 21.70
C LYS A 56 -24.96 -3.23 20.25
N PHE A 57 -24.75 -4.53 20.05
CA PHE A 57 -24.79 -5.15 18.74
C PHE A 57 -26.16 -4.95 18.07
N VAL A 58 -27.24 -5.20 18.79
CA VAL A 58 -28.61 -5.03 18.29
C VAL A 58 -28.84 -3.58 17.85
N ASN A 59 -28.54 -2.61 18.73
CA ASN A 59 -28.70 -1.19 18.43
C ASN A 59 -27.85 -0.76 17.21
N PHE A 60 -26.62 -1.26 17.14
CA PHE A 60 -25.72 -0.93 16.04
C PHE A 60 -26.20 -1.52 14.71
N PHE A 61 -26.66 -2.77 14.72
CA PHE A 61 -27.29 -3.39 13.57
C PHE A 61 -28.49 -2.58 13.07
N GLU A 62 -29.41 -2.17 13.95
CA GLU A 62 -30.58 -1.39 13.55
C GLU A 62 -30.18 -0.06 12.90
N LYS A 63 -29.17 0.60 13.47
CA LYS A 63 -28.65 1.84 12.91
C LYS A 63 -28.04 1.63 11.53
N LEU A 64 -27.15 0.65 11.36
CA LEU A 64 -26.51 0.39 10.08
C LEU A 64 -27.50 -0.11 9.03
N LYS A 65 -28.49 -0.90 9.43
CA LYS A 65 -29.62 -1.30 8.57
C LYS A 65 -30.41 -0.08 8.09
N SER A 66 -30.72 0.86 8.96
CA SER A 66 -31.43 2.08 8.56
C SER A 66 -30.64 2.90 7.54
N LEU A 67 -29.31 2.98 7.71
CA LEU A 67 -28.42 3.64 6.77
C LEU A 67 -28.35 2.90 5.42
N TYR A 68 -28.35 1.57 5.46
CA TYR A 68 -28.43 0.73 4.26
C TYR A 68 -29.72 0.95 3.46
N GLU A 69 -30.88 1.10 4.12
CA GLU A 69 -32.11 1.42 3.39
C GLU A 69 -32.07 2.80 2.72
N LEU A 70 -31.32 3.75 3.28
CA LEU A 70 -31.10 5.07 2.67
C LEU A 70 -30.10 5.00 1.50
N ASN A 71 -29.04 4.19 1.61
CA ASN A 71 -28.04 4.04 0.57
C ASN A 71 -27.48 2.61 0.51
N LYS A 72 -28.15 1.78 -0.30
CA LYS A 72 -27.84 0.35 -0.42
C LYS A 72 -26.43 0.06 -0.90
N THR A 73 -25.92 0.87 -1.83
CA THR A 73 -24.58 0.65 -2.41
C THR A 73 -23.51 0.92 -1.37
N LYS A 74 -23.58 2.07 -0.70
CA LYS A 74 -22.57 2.51 0.27
C LYS A 74 -22.47 1.56 1.47
N TYR A 75 -23.60 1.15 2.00
CA TYR A 75 -23.65 0.33 3.20
C TYR A 75 -23.85 -1.15 2.90
N SER A 76 -23.62 -1.60 1.66
CA SER A 76 -23.83 -3.00 1.25
C SER A 76 -23.10 -4.02 2.12
N LYS A 77 -21.96 -3.62 2.69
CA LYS A 77 -21.06 -4.45 3.52
C LYS A 77 -21.25 -4.33 5.03
N TYR A 78 -22.34 -3.72 5.49
CA TYR A 78 -22.52 -3.45 6.92
C TYR A 78 -22.60 -4.73 7.78
N ARG A 79 -23.10 -5.84 7.22
CA ARG A 79 -23.23 -7.13 7.93
C ARG A 79 -21.87 -7.78 8.11
N GLU A 80 -21.03 -7.76 7.09
CA GLU A 80 -19.65 -8.24 7.13
C GLU A 80 -18.84 -7.40 8.14
N TYR A 81 -18.99 -6.08 8.12
CA TYR A 81 -18.40 -5.20 9.12
C TYR A 81 -18.87 -5.54 10.55
N LEU A 82 -20.15 -5.81 10.75
CA LEU A 82 -20.69 -6.18 12.06
C LEU A 82 -20.09 -7.50 12.60
N ASN A 83 -19.81 -8.48 11.74
CA ASN A 83 -19.12 -9.71 12.16
C ASN A 83 -17.68 -9.42 12.60
N TYR A 84 -16.97 -8.54 11.88
CA TYR A 84 -15.66 -8.04 12.32
C TYR A 84 -15.75 -7.31 13.66
N TRP A 85 -16.72 -6.40 13.79
CA TRP A 85 -16.94 -5.59 14.98
C TRP A 85 -17.23 -6.45 16.21
N ILE A 86 -18.09 -7.48 16.11
CA ILE A 86 -18.34 -8.43 17.21
C ILE A 86 -17.02 -9.07 17.65
N LYS A 87 -16.25 -9.63 16.70
CA LYS A 87 -14.99 -10.30 17.03
C LYS A 87 -14.02 -9.36 17.73
N TYR A 88 -13.86 -8.15 17.19
CA TYR A 88 -13.03 -7.10 17.77
C TYR A 88 -13.45 -6.80 19.22
N LYS A 89 -14.74 -6.56 19.46
CA LYS A 89 -15.25 -6.24 20.80
C LYS A 89 -15.15 -7.39 21.79
N LEU A 90 -15.39 -8.64 21.37
CA LEU A 90 -15.21 -9.82 22.22
C LEU A 90 -13.76 -9.97 22.70
N ILE A 91 -12.78 -9.63 21.84
CA ILE A 91 -11.37 -9.59 22.23
C ILE A 91 -11.10 -8.40 23.17
N THR A 92 -11.63 -7.21 22.87
CA THR A 92 -11.44 -6.01 23.71
C THR A 92 -11.92 -6.24 25.15
N ILE A 93 -13.06 -6.92 25.34
CA ILE A 93 -13.57 -7.25 26.69
C ILE A 93 -12.92 -8.52 27.28
N SER A 94 -11.91 -9.09 26.61
CA SER A 94 -11.20 -10.31 27.02
C SER A 94 -12.14 -11.49 27.28
N PHE A 95 -13.17 -11.66 26.44
CA PHE A 95 -14.10 -12.78 26.57
C PHE A 95 -13.38 -14.10 26.21
N PRO A 96 -13.49 -15.18 27.01
CA PRO A 96 -12.72 -16.41 26.78
C PRO A 96 -12.98 -17.05 25.41
N ASP A 97 -11.92 -17.50 24.74
CA ASP A 97 -12.00 -18.10 23.41
C ASP A 97 -12.95 -19.30 23.33
N GLU A 98 -12.94 -20.15 24.36
CA GLU A 98 -13.85 -21.31 24.48
C GLU A 98 -15.33 -20.93 24.60
N HIS A 99 -15.65 -19.69 24.96
CA HIS A 99 -17.02 -19.20 25.10
C HIS A 99 -17.45 -18.32 23.92
N LYS A 100 -16.52 -17.77 23.12
CA LYS A 100 -16.85 -16.95 21.94
C LYS A 100 -17.86 -17.64 21.01
N PRO A 101 -17.75 -18.95 20.67
CA PRO A 101 -18.73 -19.60 19.80
C PRO A 101 -20.17 -19.52 20.29
N LYS A 102 -20.37 -19.64 21.61
CA LYS A 102 -21.69 -19.58 22.25
C LYS A 102 -22.34 -18.20 22.10
N PHE A 103 -21.55 -17.12 22.05
CA PHE A 103 -22.07 -15.78 21.76
C PHE A 103 -22.67 -15.71 20.36
N TYR A 104 -21.97 -16.26 19.36
CA TYR A 104 -22.45 -16.26 17.97
C TYR A 104 -23.70 -17.12 17.81
N GLU A 105 -23.72 -18.32 18.39
CA GLU A 105 -24.89 -19.20 18.42
C GLU A 105 -26.09 -18.49 19.06
N PHE A 106 -25.89 -17.82 20.19
CA PHE A 106 -26.94 -17.06 20.86
C PHE A 106 -27.55 -15.96 19.97
N ILE A 107 -26.72 -15.21 19.23
CA ILE A 107 -27.22 -14.21 18.29
C ILE A 107 -27.93 -14.87 17.10
N GLN A 108 -27.41 -15.99 16.58
CA GLN A 108 -28.03 -16.75 15.49
C GLN A 108 -29.41 -17.30 15.86
N ASP A 109 -29.59 -17.77 17.09
CA ASP A 109 -30.86 -18.32 17.56
C ASP A 109 -31.91 -17.23 17.77
N ASN A 110 -31.49 -15.99 18.02
CA ASN A 110 -32.36 -14.91 18.44
C ASN A 110 -32.46 -13.75 17.44
N TYR A 111 -31.79 -13.79 16.29
CA TYR A 111 -31.76 -12.63 15.38
C TYR A 111 -33.15 -12.21 14.89
N ASN A 112 -34.10 -13.14 14.80
CA ASN A 112 -35.48 -12.86 14.37
C ASN A 112 -36.19 -11.80 15.25
N VAL A 113 -35.73 -11.60 16.50
CA VAL A 113 -36.27 -10.57 17.41
C VAL A 113 -36.03 -9.15 16.89
N PHE A 114 -34.90 -8.91 16.21
CA PHE A 114 -34.49 -7.56 15.75
C PHE A 114 -34.27 -7.46 14.24
N ALA A 115 -34.13 -8.59 13.55
CA ALA A 115 -34.04 -8.74 12.10
C ALA A 115 -35.09 -9.74 11.55
N PRO A 116 -36.40 -9.44 11.71
CA PRO A 116 -37.48 -10.39 11.41
C PRO A 116 -37.65 -10.69 9.92
N ASN A 117 -37.10 -9.89 9.00
CA ASN A 117 -37.22 -10.15 7.56
C ASN A 117 -36.06 -11.03 7.03
N GLY A 118 -35.34 -11.71 7.93
CA GLY A 118 -34.23 -12.57 7.56
C GLY A 118 -32.98 -11.82 7.13
N GLU A 119 -32.82 -10.54 7.49
CA GLU A 119 -31.66 -9.73 7.10
C GLU A 119 -30.33 -10.32 7.61
N LEU A 120 -30.38 -11.12 8.68
CA LEU A 120 -29.23 -11.79 9.28
C LEU A 120 -29.22 -13.31 9.09
N TYR A 121 -30.18 -13.87 8.33
CA TYR A 121 -30.26 -15.31 8.08
C TYR A 121 -28.98 -15.82 7.40
N ASN A 122 -28.26 -16.73 8.07
CA ASN A 122 -26.95 -17.24 7.65
C ASN A 122 -25.90 -16.14 7.39
N LYS A 123 -26.00 -14.99 8.06
CA LYS A 123 -25.06 -13.85 7.93
C LYS A 123 -24.30 -13.50 9.20
N ILE A 124 -24.52 -14.23 10.30
CA ILE A 124 -23.73 -14.12 11.52
C ILE A 124 -22.73 -15.27 11.55
N TYR A 125 -21.45 -14.97 11.64
CA TYR A 125 -20.38 -15.96 11.56
C TYR A 125 -19.10 -15.50 12.27
N GLN A 126 -18.28 -16.48 12.64
CA GLN A 126 -16.97 -16.24 13.24
C GLN A 126 -15.89 -16.06 12.18
N ILE A 127 -15.16 -14.96 12.23
CA ILE A 127 -14.00 -14.72 11.38
C ILE A 127 -12.82 -15.49 11.96
N HIS A 128 -12.13 -16.30 11.14
CA HIS A 128 -10.92 -17.01 11.52
C HIS A 128 -9.77 -16.05 11.91
N ASP A 129 -8.92 -16.40 12.87
CA ASP A 129 -7.86 -15.53 13.42
C ASP A 129 -6.93 -14.95 12.37
N LYS A 130 -6.37 -15.78 11.48
CA LYS A 130 -5.57 -15.29 10.35
C LYS A 130 -6.28 -14.20 9.51
N SER A 131 -7.57 -14.36 9.25
CA SER A 131 -8.35 -13.36 8.49
C SER A 131 -8.62 -12.12 9.33
N PHE A 132 -8.94 -12.30 10.61
CA PHE A 132 -9.17 -11.21 11.54
C PHE A 132 -7.93 -10.34 11.74
N ASN A 133 -6.74 -10.91 11.89
CA ASN A 133 -5.50 -10.15 12.06
C ASN A 133 -5.22 -9.26 10.85
N ASN A 134 -5.51 -9.77 9.65
CA ASN A 134 -5.38 -9.00 8.41
C ASN A 134 -6.42 -7.86 8.34
N MET A 135 -7.66 -8.12 8.76
CA MET A 135 -8.70 -7.09 8.89
C MET A 135 -8.37 -6.05 9.95
N TYR A 136 -7.82 -6.47 11.09
CA TYR A 136 -7.43 -5.61 12.20
C TYR A 136 -6.39 -4.58 11.77
N ILE A 137 -5.35 -4.99 11.05
CA ILE A 137 -4.33 -4.07 10.52
C ILE A 137 -4.98 -2.96 9.67
N LEU A 138 -5.94 -3.32 8.80
CA LEU A 138 -6.67 -2.34 7.98
C LEU A 138 -7.57 -1.44 8.82
N TYR A 139 -8.33 -2.03 9.74
CA TYR A 139 -9.20 -1.29 10.65
C TYR A 139 -8.42 -0.27 11.48
N GLU A 140 -7.28 -0.65 12.04
CA GLU A 140 -6.41 0.24 12.82
C GLU A 140 -5.98 1.46 12.01
N LEU A 141 -5.60 1.28 10.74
CA LEU A 141 -5.21 2.38 9.87
C LEU A 141 -6.33 3.43 9.73
N TYR A 142 -7.56 2.98 9.48
CA TYR A 142 -8.71 3.87 9.41
C TYR A 142 -9.09 4.48 10.76
N ARG A 143 -9.09 3.67 11.83
CA ARG A 143 -9.45 4.11 13.18
C ARG A 143 -8.51 5.19 13.68
N LEU A 144 -7.20 4.96 13.61
CA LEU A 144 -6.18 5.91 14.06
C LEU A 144 -6.29 7.23 13.29
N TYR A 145 -6.59 7.17 11.99
CA TYR A 145 -6.81 8.37 11.18
C TYR A 145 -8.10 9.11 11.57
N TYR A 146 -9.18 8.39 11.85
CA TYR A 146 -10.45 8.95 12.31
C TYR A 146 -10.33 9.62 13.67
N GLU A 147 -9.64 8.98 14.62
CA GLU A 147 -9.48 9.44 16.00
C GLU A 147 -8.61 10.69 16.15
N LEU A 148 -7.88 11.09 15.10
CA LEU A 148 -7.09 12.33 15.09
C LEU A 148 -7.95 13.53 15.47
N GLU A 149 -7.49 14.26 16.48
CA GLU A 149 -8.12 15.45 17.02
C GLU A 149 -7.18 16.64 17.00
N ASN A 150 -7.75 17.83 16.80
CA ASN A 150 -6.99 19.06 16.75
C ASN A 150 -6.22 19.31 18.06
N ASN A 151 -4.92 19.60 17.93
CA ASN A 151 -4.01 19.88 19.04
C ASN A 151 -3.84 18.74 20.07
N ASN A 152 -4.13 17.48 19.70
CA ASN A 152 -3.91 16.33 20.56
C ASN A 152 -2.58 15.62 20.20
N GLN A 153 -1.50 16.04 20.88
CA GLN A 153 -0.14 15.54 20.61
C GLN A 153 -0.01 14.02 20.85
N ASN A 154 -0.62 13.48 21.90
CA ASN A 154 -0.55 12.04 22.21
C ASN A 154 -1.21 11.20 21.10
N LYS A 155 -2.37 11.64 20.60
CA LYS A 155 -3.03 10.98 19.46
C LYS A 155 -2.20 11.08 18.18
N CYS A 156 -1.54 12.21 17.95
CA CYS A 156 -0.61 12.35 16.81
C CYS A 156 0.58 11.41 16.93
N GLU A 157 1.23 11.32 18.10
CA GLU A 157 2.37 10.42 18.33
C GLU A 157 1.98 8.96 18.14
N LYS A 158 0.87 8.53 18.73
CA LYS A 158 0.30 7.19 18.53
C LYS A 158 -0.03 6.92 17.07
N PHE A 159 -0.63 7.89 16.38
CA PHE A 159 -0.90 7.78 14.94
C PHE A 159 0.39 7.59 14.15
N TYR A 160 1.44 8.37 14.41
CA TYR A 160 2.71 8.24 13.69
C TYR A 160 3.33 6.86 13.83
N GLU A 161 3.43 6.36 15.06
CA GLU A 161 4.01 5.05 15.34
C GLU A 161 3.18 3.93 14.72
N LYS A 162 1.89 3.89 15.04
CA LYS A 162 1.01 2.78 14.64
C LYS A 162 0.62 2.81 13.16
N CYS A 163 0.53 3.99 12.53
CA CYS A 163 0.29 4.06 11.09
C CYS A 163 1.49 3.53 10.30
N VAL A 164 2.72 3.90 10.68
CA VAL A 164 3.95 3.37 10.06
C VAL A 164 4.02 1.86 10.22
N GLU A 165 3.80 1.35 11.44
CA GLU A 165 3.81 -0.08 11.76
C GLU A 165 2.76 -0.83 10.91
N ASN A 166 1.49 -0.46 11.04
CA ASN A 166 0.38 -1.18 10.40
C ASN A 166 0.44 -1.09 8.87
N TYR A 167 0.78 0.07 8.30
CA TYR A 167 0.89 0.21 6.85
C TYR A 167 1.98 -0.69 6.28
N ASN A 168 3.16 -0.70 6.91
CA ASN A 168 4.28 -1.51 6.46
C ASN A 168 4.02 -3.01 6.67
N ILE A 169 3.36 -3.40 7.76
CA ILE A 169 2.92 -4.80 7.96
C ILE A 169 1.93 -5.20 6.86
N ALA A 170 0.90 -4.39 6.60
CA ALA A 170 -0.08 -4.65 5.55
C ALA A 170 0.58 -4.80 4.17
N LEU A 171 1.50 -3.89 3.83
CA LEU A 171 2.23 -3.91 2.57
C LEU A 171 3.07 -5.19 2.42
N ASN A 172 3.80 -5.58 3.46
CA ASN A 172 4.57 -6.83 3.44
C ASN A 172 3.66 -8.06 3.30
N LYS A 173 2.57 -8.13 4.06
CA LYS A 173 1.62 -9.25 3.98
C LYS A 173 0.93 -9.33 2.61
N CYS A 174 0.58 -8.19 2.02
CA CYS A 174 0.06 -8.10 0.65
C CYS A 174 0.99 -8.78 -0.37
N TYR A 175 2.31 -8.60 -0.25
CA TYR A 175 3.28 -9.17 -1.20
C TYR A 175 3.75 -10.59 -0.86
N PHE A 176 3.71 -11.01 0.41
CA PHE A 176 4.34 -12.27 0.85
C PHE A 176 3.44 -13.28 1.57
N ASP A 177 2.23 -12.90 1.99
CA ASP A 177 1.31 -13.78 2.73
C ASP A 177 -0.07 -13.88 2.08
N ASP A 178 -0.85 -12.79 2.05
CA ASP A 178 -2.23 -12.79 1.58
C ASP A 178 -2.46 -11.63 0.61
N GLN A 179 -2.37 -11.91 -0.69
CA GLN A 179 -2.55 -10.93 -1.77
C GLN A 179 -3.91 -10.22 -1.73
N LYS A 180 -4.92 -10.80 -1.08
CA LYS A 180 -6.23 -10.17 -0.92
C LYS A 180 -6.17 -8.91 -0.07
N LEU A 181 -5.12 -8.70 0.73
CA LEU A 181 -4.86 -7.47 1.47
C LEU A 181 -4.49 -6.28 0.57
N CYS A 182 -3.99 -6.53 -0.64
CA CYS A 182 -3.46 -5.47 -1.49
C CYS A 182 -4.54 -4.47 -1.94
N ASN A 183 -5.71 -4.96 -2.35
CA ASN A 183 -6.78 -4.09 -2.85
C ASN A 183 -7.38 -3.21 -1.73
N PRO A 184 -7.71 -3.74 -0.53
CA PRO A 184 -8.16 -2.90 0.58
C PRO A 184 -7.09 -1.91 1.06
N LEU A 185 -5.81 -2.29 1.05
CA LEU A 185 -4.72 -1.37 1.40
C LEU A 185 -4.62 -0.22 0.38
N GLU A 186 -4.78 -0.52 -0.92
CA GLU A 186 -4.87 0.51 -1.97
C GLU A 186 -6.07 1.44 -1.75
N LYS A 187 -7.24 0.90 -1.38
CA LYS A 187 -8.42 1.69 -1.04
C LYS A 187 -8.18 2.61 0.16
N PHE A 188 -7.54 2.11 1.22
CA PHE A 188 -7.14 2.94 2.36
C PHE A 188 -6.22 4.08 1.92
N LYS A 189 -5.20 3.78 1.11
CA LYS A 189 -4.31 4.82 0.59
C LYS A 189 -5.07 5.87 -0.23
N ASN A 190 -5.94 5.43 -1.14
CA ASN A 190 -6.73 6.34 -1.98
C ASN A 190 -7.67 7.22 -1.14
N PHE A 191 -8.29 6.66 -0.10
CA PHE A 191 -9.07 7.40 0.88
C PHE A 191 -8.20 8.44 1.57
N TYR A 192 -7.08 8.01 2.17
CA TYR A 192 -6.16 8.86 2.90
C TYR A 192 -5.64 10.01 2.04
N ASP A 193 -5.19 9.74 0.81
CA ASP A 193 -4.66 10.77 -0.09
C ASP A 193 -5.71 11.84 -0.43
N ARG A 194 -6.99 11.45 -0.58
CA ARG A 194 -8.10 12.37 -0.86
C ARG A 194 -8.46 13.25 0.33
N THR A 195 -8.36 12.73 1.55
CA THR A 195 -8.81 13.43 2.77
C THR A 195 -7.65 14.07 3.56
N ARG A 196 -6.40 13.67 3.32
CA ARG A 196 -5.23 14.12 4.10
C ARG A 196 -5.13 15.63 4.21
N SER A 197 -5.32 16.35 3.09
CA SER A 197 -5.14 17.80 3.05
C SER A 197 -6.07 18.55 4.01
N THR A 198 -7.29 18.05 4.23
CA THR A 198 -8.26 18.67 5.14
C THR A 198 -7.93 18.40 6.61
N ARG A 199 -7.17 17.34 6.90
CA ARG A 199 -6.79 16.92 8.27
C ARG A 199 -5.34 17.25 8.66
N LEU A 200 -4.57 17.94 7.81
CA LEU A 200 -3.18 18.32 8.13
C LEU A 200 -3.06 19.09 9.45
N HIS A 201 -4.06 19.93 9.76
CA HIS A 201 -4.11 20.74 10.97
C HIS A 201 -4.36 19.92 12.25
N MET A 202 -4.79 18.65 12.15
CA MET A 202 -4.98 17.80 13.33
C MET A 202 -3.66 17.59 14.08
N CYS A 203 -2.55 17.48 13.32
CA CYS A 203 -1.20 17.31 13.85
C CYS A 203 -0.30 18.49 13.45
N SER A 204 -0.64 19.68 13.97
CA SER A 204 -0.03 20.99 13.62
C SER A 204 1.51 21.04 13.57
N THR A 205 2.20 20.28 14.41
CA THR A 205 3.68 20.35 14.55
C THR A 205 4.42 19.65 13.40
N LYS A 206 3.98 18.44 13.02
CA LYS A 206 4.64 17.61 12.01
C LYS A 206 3.81 17.44 10.72
N GLY A 207 2.57 17.91 10.73
CA GLY A 207 1.57 17.62 9.68
C GLY A 207 1.08 16.18 9.77
N LEU A 208 0.73 15.59 8.63
CA LEU A 208 0.48 14.14 8.51
C LEU A 208 1.46 13.54 7.50
N PRO A 209 1.91 12.29 7.66
CA PRO A 209 2.86 11.68 6.74
C PRO A 209 2.25 11.50 5.34
N GLU A 210 3.10 11.42 4.33
CA GLU A 210 2.69 11.08 2.97
C GLU A 210 2.84 9.58 2.78
N LEU A 211 1.74 8.91 2.43
CA LEU A 211 1.80 7.48 2.12
C LEU A 211 2.58 7.27 0.83
N PRO A 212 3.56 6.34 0.80
CA PRO A 212 4.27 5.98 -0.41
C PRO A 212 3.33 5.68 -1.56
N LYS A 213 3.81 5.87 -2.79
CA LYS A 213 3.09 5.42 -3.98
C LYS A 213 2.87 3.91 -3.88
N PHE A 214 1.66 3.49 -4.23
CA PHE A 214 1.24 2.10 -4.13
C PHE A 214 1.01 1.52 -5.52
N VAL A 215 1.54 0.31 -5.74
CA VAL A 215 1.42 -0.47 -6.95
C VAL A 215 1.00 -1.87 -6.54
N LEU A 216 -0.06 -2.41 -7.17
CA LEU A 216 -0.53 -3.77 -6.92
C LEU A 216 0.44 -4.84 -7.49
N PRO A 217 0.50 -6.03 -6.89
CA PRO A 217 1.26 -7.15 -7.45
C PRO A 217 0.73 -7.61 -8.81
N THR A 218 -0.59 -7.66 -8.97
CA THR A 218 -1.26 -8.01 -10.23
C THR A 218 -1.93 -6.77 -10.79
N SER A 219 -1.56 -6.38 -12.00
CA SER A 219 -2.17 -5.26 -12.71
C SER A 219 -3.19 -5.78 -13.74
N SER A 220 -4.35 -5.14 -13.85
CA SER A 220 -5.32 -5.41 -14.92
C SER A 220 -4.87 -4.89 -16.30
N HIS A 221 -3.90 -3.96 -16.33
CA HIS A 221 -3.46 -3.25 -17.54
C HIS A 221 -1.93 -3.19 -17.71
N GLY A 222 -1.18 -3.97 -16.91
CA GLY A 222 0.28 -3.95 -16.85
C GLY A 222 0.87 -5.33 -16.60
N LYS A 223 2.20 -5.43 -16.64
CA LYS A 223 2.89 -6.70 -16.34
C LYS A 223 2.68 -7.07 -14.87
N ASP A 224 2.16 -8.27 -14.63
CA ASP A 224 2.19 -8.92 -13.31
C ASP A 224 3.60 -8.80 -12.71
N TYR A 225 3.68 -8.46 -11.43
CA TYR A 225 4.94 -8.35 -10.68
C TYR A 225 5.84 -9.57 -10.91
N LYS A 226 5.27 -10.78 -10.98
CA LYS A 226 6.02 -12.02 -11.24
C LYS A 226 6.78 -12.02 -12.59
N ASN A 227 6.37 -11.15 -13.52
CA ASN A 227 6.98 -11.01 -14.84
C ASN A 227 7.98 -9.84 -14.93
N LYS A 228 8.28 -9.15 -13.82
CA LYS A 228 9.23 -8.03 -13.77
C LYS A 228 10.64 -8.47 -13.39
N PHE A 229 11.66 -7.76 -13.86
CA PHE A 229 13.06 -8.01 -13.50
C PHE A 229 13.29 -7.88 -11.99
N ALA A 230 12.59 -6.94 -11.34
CA ALA A 230 12.57 -6.79 -9.89
C ALA A 230 12.25 -8.09 -9.14
N TYR A 231 11.21 -8.82 -9.58
CA TYR A 231 10.81 -10.08 -8.96
C TYR A 231 11.91 -11.13 -9.12
N TYR A 232 12.48 -11.27 -10.33
CA TYR A 232 13.54 -12.23 -10.58
C TYR A 232 14.78 -11.95 -9.73
N LEU A 233 15.25 -10.69 -9.67
CA LEU A 233 16.36 -10.29 -8.82
C LEU A 233 16.10 -10.58 -7.35
N TYR A 234 14.89 -10.27 -6.87
CA TYR A 234 14.48 -10.60 -5.52
C TYR A 234 14.52 -12.12 -5.26
N GLN A 235 13.99 -12.95 -6.17
CA GLN A 235 14.04 -14.40 -6.01
C GLN A 235 15.47 -14.94 -5.99
N LEU A 236 16.35 -14.38 -6.83
CA LEU A 236 17.77 -14.74 -6.84
C LEU A 236 18.47 -14.37 -5.54
N SER A 237 18.13 -13.23 -4.91
CA SER A 237 18.69 -12.84 -3.61
C SER A 237 18.38 -13.85 -2.49
N ARG A 238 17.28 -14.59 -2.60
CA ARG A 238 16.85 -15.59 -1.62
C ARG A 238 17.45 -16.97 -1.83
N LYS A 239 17.85 -17.31 -3.05
CA LYS A 239 18.43 -18.63 -3.35
C LYS A 239 19.92 -18.61 -3.02
N LYS A 240 20.34 -19.46 -2.08
CA LYS A 240 21.77 -19.80 -1.92
C LYS A 240 22.18 -20.64 -3.13
N ILE A 241 22.74 -20.02 -4.15
CA ILE A 241 23.33 -20.73 -5.29
C ILE A 241 24.84 -20.83 -5.00
N ASP A 242 25.34 -22.06 -4.81
CA ASP A 242 26.76 -22.40 -4.75
C ASP A 242 27.66 -21.46 -3.91
N GLY A 243 27.22 -21.10 -2.70
CA GLY A 243 28.03 -20.33 -1.75
C GLY A 243 28.15 -18.83 -2.01
N TYR A 244 27.63 -18.32 -3.14
CA TYR A 244 27.63 -16.90 -3.48
C TYR A 244 26.21 -16.37 -3.67
N SER A 245 25.71 -15.59 -2.72
CA SER A 245 24.50 -14.78 -2.93
C SER A 245 24.91 -13.34 -3.26
N ILE A 246 25.17 -13.13 -4.55
CA ILE A 246 25.65 -11.87 -5.12
C ILE A 246 24.70 -10.69 -4.83
N VAL A 247 23.40 -10.96 -4.65
CA VAL A 247 22.36 -9.93 -4.47
C VAL A 247 22.16 -9.55 -2.99
N LEU A 248 22.72 -10.29 -2.01
CA LEU A 248 22.62 -9.93 -0.58
C LEU A 248 23.43 -8.68 -0.21
N SER A 249 24.37 -8.24 -1.06
CA SER A 249 25.19 -7.05 -0.84
C SER A 249 24.43 -5.72 -0.96
N TYR A 250 23.16 -5.75 -1.39
CA TYR A 250 22.33 -4.57 -1.67
C TYR A 250 20.95 -4.66 -0.97
N PRO A 251 20.90 -4.64 0.37
CA PRO A 251 19.69 -4.95 1.13
C PRO A 251 18.55 -3.95 0.89
N ASN A 252 18.84 -2.66 0.73
CA ASN A 252 17.81 -1.64 0.51
C ASN A 252 17.18 -1.79 -0.89
N LEU A 253 18.02 -2.02 -1.90
CA LEU A 253 17.56 -2.29 -3.26
C LEU A 253 16.73 -3.58 -3.30
N VAL A 254 17.23 -4.69 -2.73
CA VAL A 254 16.49 -5.96 -2.66
C VAL A 254 15.14 -5.79 -1.97
N LYS A 255 15.09 -5.04 -0.87
CA LYS A 255 13.84 -4.78 -0.16
C LYS A 255 12.85 -4.03 -1.06
N LEU A 256 13.30 -2.99 -1.76
CA LEU A 256 12.47 -2.25 -2.71
C LEU A 256 11.94 -3.15 -3.84
N LEU A 257 12.83 -3.95 -4.46
CA LEU A 257 12.47 -4.86 -5.54
C LEU A 257 11.44 -5.90 -5.06
N SER A 258 11.62 -6.42 -3.85
CA SER A 258 10.73 -7.40 -3.24
C SER A 258 9.27 -6.93 -3.10
N LEU A 259 9.08 -5.61 -3.00
CA LEU A 259 7.80 -4.94 -2.86
C LEU A 259 7.36 -4.28 -4.17
N ASN A 260 7.87 -4.70 -5.34
CA ASN A 260 7.50 -4.15 -6.65
C ASN A 260 7.63 -2.61 -6.70
N TYR A 261 8.75 -2.10 -6.18
CA TYR A 261 9.04 -0.67 -6.11
C TYR A 261 8.15 0.16 -5.17
N ASN A 262 7.35 -0.48 -4.32
CA ASN A 262 6.67 0.20 -3.22
C ASN A 262 7.66 0.49 -2.09
N MET A 263 7.84 1.76 -1.77
CA MET A 263 8.61 2.18 -0.59
C MET A 263 7.83 1.85 0.68
N LEU A 264 8.57 1.52 1.73
CA LEU A 264 8.01 1.49 3.08
C LEU A 264 7.67 2.92 3.52
N LEU A 265 6.58 3.06 4.27
CA LEU A 265 6.22 4.31 4.92
C LEU A 265 7.25 4.60 6.02
N THR A 266 7.74 5.83 6.07
CA THR A 266 8.67 6.31 7.10
C THR A 266 8.00 7.34 7.99
N SER A 267 8.53 7.51 9.19
CA SER A 267 7.97 8.41 10.20
C SER A 267 8.10 9.89 9.82
N ASN A 268 9.11 10.23 9.00
CA ASN A 268 9.39 11.60 8.58
C ASN A 268 10.09 11.67 7.21
N ILE A 269 10.13 12.88 6.64
CA ILE A 269 10.70 13.15 5.31
C ILE A 269 12.21 12.94 5.22
N LYS A 270 12.95 13.17 6.32
CA LYS A 270 14.41 12.99 6.34
C LYS A 270 14.76 11.51 6.16
N GLU A 271 14.08 10.64 6.91
CA GLU A 271 14.22 9.18 6.82
C GLU A 271 13.82 8.66 5.43
N LYS A 272 12.72 9.19 4.84
CA LYS A 272 12.33 8.88 3.45
C LYS A 272 13.48 9.16 2.48
N ARG A 273 14.07 10.36 2.57
CA ARG A 273 15.16 10.80 1.68
C ARG A 273 16.44 9.99 1.89
N GLU A 274 16.76 9.63 3.13
CA GLU A 274 17.87 8.72 3.44
C GLU A 274 17.69 7.36 2.75
N ASN A 275 16.50 6.75 2.91
CA ASN A 275 16.18 5.48 2.27
C ASN A 275 16.26 5.56 0.74
N MET A 276 15.70 6.62 0.14
CA MET A 276 15.77 6.86 -1.31
C MET A 276 17.22 6.97 -1.81
N MET A 277 18.11 7.63 -1.07
CA MET A 277 19.50 7.78 -1.46
C MET A 277 20.32 6.50 -1.24
N ASN A 278 20.02 5.73 -0.19
CA ASN A 278 20.62 4.41 0.01
C ASN A 278 20.26 3.46 -1.13
N ILE A 279 18.99 3.41 -1.52
CA ILE A 279 18.51 2.64 -2.67
C ILE A 279 19.21 3.07 -3.96
N LEU A 280 19.27 4.38 -4.23
CA LEU A 280 19.89 4.90 -5.44
C LEU A 280 21.39 4.54 -5.50
N TYR A 281 22.10 4.67 -4.38
CA TYR A 281 23.50 4.29 -4.29
C TYR A 281 23.69 2.79 -4.56
N GLU A 282 22.92 1.93 -3.89
CA GLU A 282 22.99 0.49 -4.10
C GLU A 282 22.66 0.11 -5.54
N PHE A 283 21.68 0.77 -6.17
CA PHE A 283 21.36 0.60 -7.58
C PHE A 283 22.54 0.98 -8.50
N ILE A 284 23.20 2.11 -8.25
CA ILE A 284 24.36 2.55 -9.03
C ILE A 284 25.51 1.55 -8.87
N THR A 285 25.82 1.15 -7.63
CA THR A 285 26.89 0.20 -7.35
C THR A 285 26.62 -1.16 -7.97
N PHE A 286 25.38 -1.68 -7.84
CA PHE A 286 24.94 -2.90 -8.52
C PHE A 286 25.13 -2.81 -10.04
N SER A 287 24.77 -1.67 -10.62
CA SER A 287 24.86 -1.45 -12.08
C SER A 287 26.31 -1.36 -12.60
N LYS A 288 27.30 -1.23 -11.71
CA LYS A 288 28.73 -1.19 -12.07
C LYS A 288 29.46 -2.50 -11.76
N ASP A 289 28.83 -3.42 -11.05
CA ASP A 289 29.44 -4.70 -10.70
C ASP A 289 29.42 -5.66 -11.90
N SER A 290 30.48 -5.56 -12.71
CA SER A 290 30.65 -6.35 -13.94
C SER A 290 30.58 -7.88 -13.72
N ASN A 291 31.04 -8.38 -12.57
CA ASN A 291 31.00 -9.80 -12.25
C ASN A 291 29.55 -10.26 -12.01
N THR A 292 28.81 -9.47 -11.23
CA THR A 292 27.39 -9.68 -10.96
C THR A 292 26.56 -9.66 -12.23
N ILE A 293 26.79 -8.67 -13.09
CA ILE A 293 26.05 -8.50 -14.35
C ILE A 293 26.31 -9.69 -15.29
N THR A 294 27.57 -10.07 -15.48
CA THR A 294 27.95 -11.18 -16.37
C THR A 294 27.35 -12.50 -15.89
N PHE A 295 27.35 -12.72 -14.57
CA PHE A 295 26.72 -13.89 -13.95
C PHE A 295 25.19 -13.91 -14.18
N LEU A 296 24.51 -12.79 -13.94
CA LEU A 296 23.06 -12.68 -14.12
C LEU A 296 22.64 -12.86 -15.59
N ASP A 297 23.36 -12.27 -16.53
CA ASP A 297 23.15 -12.47 -17.97
C ASP A 297 23.29 -13.96 -18.35
N SER A 298 24.30 -14.65 -17.82
CA SER A 298 24.49 -16.09 -18.05
C SER A 298 23.35 -16.92 -17.45
N LEU A 299 22.91 -16.59 -16.24
CA LEU A 299 21.87 -17.32 -15.52
C LEU A 299 20.49 -17.16 -16.19
N ILE A 300 20.16 -15.96 -16.64
CA ILE A 300 18.90 -15.66 -17.33
C ILE A 300 18.85 -16.36 -18.68
N LYS A 301 19.97 -16.36 -19.44
CA LYS A 301 20.08 -17.10 -20.71
C LYS A 301 19.94 -18.61 -20.52
N LYS A 302 20.52 -19.17 -19.44
CA LYS A 302 20.48 -20.62 -19.17
C LYS A 302 19.14 -21.12 -18.65
N ASN A 303 18.47 -20.35 -17.80
CA ASN A 303 17.33 -20.87 -17.03
C ASN A 303 15.95 -20.50 -17.60
N TYR A 304 15.85 -19.82 -18.77
CA TYR A 304 14.58 -19.40 -19.41
C TYR A 304 13.46 -19.19 -18.37
N LEU A 305 13.73 -18.33 -17.39
CA LEU A 305 12.89 -18.17 -16.20
C LEU A 305 11.64 -17.37 -16.56
N GLY A 306 10.69 -17.99 -17.26
CA GLY A 306 9.30 -17.50 -17.38
C GLY A 306 9.06 -16.27 -18.26
N PHE A 307 10.07 -15.71 -18.94
CA PHE A 307 9.83 -14.67 -19.95
C PHE A 307 9.21 -15.31 -21.20
N ASN A 308 7.89 -15.27 -21.32
CA ASN A 308 7.20 -15.69 -22.54
C ASN A 308 7.71 -14.85 -23.72
N GLY A 309 8.13 -15.57 -24.75
CA GLY A 309 8.97 -15.12 -25.84
C GLY A 309 8.42 -13.93 -26.63
N GLY A 310 9.35 -13.04 -26.94
CA GLY A 310 9.21 -11.96 -27.91
C GLY A 310 10.53 -11.21 -28.03
N ASN A 311 11.44 -11.71 -28.89
CA ASN A 311 12.69 -11.07 -29.29
C ASN A 311 13.53 -10.43 -28.15
N VAL A 312 13.72 -11.12 -27.02
CA VAL A 312 14.58 -10.65 -25.91
C VAL A 312 16.05 -11.07 -26.11
N ASP A 313 16.36 -11.82 -27.16
CA ASP A 313 17.58 -12.63 -27.23
C ASP A 313 18.91 -11.86 -27.34
N ASN A 314 18.89 -10.53 -27.47
CA ASN A 314 20.11 -9.72 -27.66
C ASN A 314 20.24 -8.44 -26.80
N VAL A 315 19.32 -8.16 -25.87
CA VAL A 315 19.46 -6.99 -24.98
C VAL A 315 20.01 -7.44 -23.61
N PRO A 316 21.14 -6.89 -23.13
CA PRO A 316 21.68 -7.23 -21.81
C PRO A 316 20.65 -7.01 -20.71
N PHE A 317 20.55 -7.94 -19.76
CA PHE A 317 19.63 -7.87 -18.62
C PHE A 317 19.74 -6.54 -17.89
N LEU A 318 20.98 -6.07 -17.68
CA LEU A 318 21.26 -4.81 -17.01
C LEU A 318 20.52 -3.63 -17.65
N ASN A 319 20.49 -3.55 -18.98
CA ASN A 319 19.85 -2.44 -19.68
C ASN A 319 18.33 -2.45 -19.47
N LEU A 320 17.73 -3.65 -19.46
CA LEU A 320 16.31 -3.81 -19.22
C LEU A 320 15.95 -3.51 -17.76
N PHE A 321 16.77 -3.97 -16.81
CA PHE A 321 16.59 -3.68 -15.40
C PHE A 321 16.76 -2.19 -15.08
N ILE A 322 17.77 -1.52 -15.64
CA ILE A 322 17.95 -0.07 -15.51
C ILE A 322 16.68 0.64 -16.00
N LYS A 323 16.19 0.28 -17.20
CA LYS A 323 14.96 0.86 -17.74
C LYS A 323 13.77 0.64 -16.81
N GLU A 324 13.58 -0.57 -16.28
CA GLU A 324 12.51 -0.89 -15.32
C GLU A 324 12.62 -0.05 -14.05
N PHE A 325 13.78 -0.01 -13.39
CA PHE A 325 14.02 0.78 -12.19
C PHE A 325 13.69 2.26 -12.40
N PHE A 326 14.12 2.84 -13.54
CA PHE A 326 13.84 4.24 -13.82
C PHE A 326 12.36 4.50 -14.05
N GLN A 327 11.67 3.65 -14.81
CA GLN A 327 10.25 3.82 -15.12
C GLN A 327 9.36 3.58 -13.90
N ASP A 328 9.65 2.52 -13.15
CA ASP A 328 8.77 2.05 -12.08
C ASP A 328 9.06 2.67 -10.71
N PHE A 329 10.25 3.22 -10.50
CA PHE A 329 10.65 3.86 -9.24
C PHE A 329 11.15 5.29 -9.41
N TYR A 330 12.28 5.50 -10.09
CA TYR A 330 12.96 6.81 -10.09
C TYR A 330 12.08 7.96 -10.62
N GLN A 331 11.41 7.75 -11.76
CA GLN A 331 10.54 8.77 -12.36
C GLN A 331 9.31 9.07 -11.48
N LYS A 332 8.82 8.07 -10.75
CA LYS A 332 7.72 8.27 -9.81
C LYS A 332 8.17 9.13 -8.62
N GLU A 333 9.40 9.00 -8.16
CA GLU A 333 9.95 9.77 -7.05
C GLU A 333 10.76 11.01 -7.50
N LYS A 334 10.67 11.39 -8.78
CA LYS A 334 11.50 12.45 -9.38
C LYS A 334 11.48 13.77 -8.60
N GLY A 335 10.30 14.22 -8.17
CA GLY A 335 10.16 15.48 -7.45
C GLY A 335 10.96 15.51 -6.13
N GLU A 336 10.99 14.40 -5.40
CA GLU A 336 11.76 14.28 -4.17
C GLU A 336 13.26 14.20 -4.42
N TYR A 337 13.68 13.50 -5.48
CA TYR A 337 15.07 13.51 -5.92
C TYR A 337 15.54 14.91 -6.31
N GLU A 338 14.71 15.70 -7.00
CA GLU A 338 15.04 17.08 -7.36
C GLU A 338 15.26 17.95 -6.11
N LEU A 339 14.42 17.81 -5.08
CA LEU A 339 14.63 18.47 -3.78
C LEU A 339 15.89 18.01 -3.07
N ILE A 340 16.21 16.71 -3.08
CA ILE A 340 17.47 16.19 -2.52
C ILE A 340 18.67 16.79 -3.24
N TYR A 341 18.63 16.85 -4.57
CA TYR A 341 19.74 17.37 -5.37
C TYR A 341 19.96 18.84 -5.12
N GLU A 342 18.89 19.63 -5.03
CA GLU A 342 18.96 21.04 -4.68
C GLU A 342 19.55 21.24 -3.27
N ASP A 343 19.02 20.50 -2.29
CA ASP A 343 19.48 20.51 -0.90
C ASP A 343 20.99 20.22 -0.80
N CYS A 344 21.46 19.17 -1.46
CA CYS A 344 22.83 18.70 -1.34
C CYS A 344 23.84 19.42 -2.25
N SER A 345 23.36 20.15 -3.26
CA SER A 345 24.20 20.97 -4.15
C SER A 345 24.43 22.39 -3.61
N THR A 346 23.47 22.93 -2.88
CA THR A 346 23.52 24.31 -2.35
C THR A 346 24.10 24.39 -0.94
N ASN A 347 23.76 23.43 -0.07
CA ASN A 347 24.22 23.38 1.32
C ASN A 347 25.12 22.17 1.55
N SER A 348 26.42 22.41 1.61
CA SER A 348 27.37 21.38 2.00
C SER A 348 27.30 21.12 3.51
N SER A 349 26.72 19.98 3.89
CA SER A 349 27.30 18.99 4.85
C SER A 349 26.48 18.51 6.06
N GLU A 350 25.39 19.13 6.50
CA GLU A 350 24.72 18.65 7.74
C GLU A 350 23.63 17.58 7.55
N LYS A 351 22.99 17.54 6.37
CA LYS A 351 21.92 16.55 6.12
C LYS A 351 22.55 15.19 5.80
N SER A 352 22.23 14.19 6.60
CA SER A 352 22.67 12.79 6.50
C SER A 352 22.60 12.18 5.09
N TYR A 353 21.50 12.39 4.36
CA TYR A 353 21.32 11.86 3.01
C TYR A 353 22.27 12.48 1.97
N CYS A 354 22.85 13.65 2.22
CA CYS A 354 23.80 14.29 1.32
C CYS A 354 25.16 13.59 1.28
N SER A 355 25.52 12.84 2.33
CA SER A 355 26.72 11.98 2.30
C SER A 355 26.58 10.92 1.20
N LYS A 356 25.43 10.23 1.16
CA LYS A 356 25.15 9.20 0.17
C LYS A 356 25.03 9.77 -1.25
N TYR A 357 24.46 10.97 -1.39
CA TYR A 357 24.47 11.72 -2.67
C TYR A 357 25.90 11.96 -3.20
N LYS A 358 26.83 12.40 -2.35
CA LYS A 358 28.24 12.57 -2.74
C LYS A 358 28.87 11.25 -3.17
N MET A 359 28.57 10.16 -2.47
CA MET A 359 29.03 8.81 -2.86
C MET A 359 28.48 8.40 -4.24
N CYS A 360 27.20 8.66 -4.53
CA CYS A 360 26.63 8.42 -5.86
C CYS A 360 27.37 9.21 -6.96
N ASN A 361 27.66 10.48 -6.72
CA ASN A 361 28.40 11.32 -7.68
C ASN A 361 29.81 10.78 -7.95
N LYS A 362 30.52 10.37 -6.89
CA LYS A 362 31.83 9.75 -6.98
C LYS A 362 31.79 8.45 -7.78
N GLU A 363 30.81 7.59 -7.50
CA GLU A 363 30.61 6.34 -8.25
C GLU A 363 30.33 6.61 -9.73
N LEU A 364 29.67 7.70 -10.09
CA LEU A 364 29.39 8.07 -11.48
C LEU A 364 30.51 8.90 -12.14
N GLY A 365 31.69 8.99 -11.51
CA GLY A 365 32.88 9.67 -12.02
C GLY A 365 32.80 11.19 -11.83
N ASP A 366 33.49 11.72 -10.82
CA ASP A 366 33.55 13.13 -10.46
C ASP A 366 34.05 14.03 -11.62
N ASN A 367 33.10 14.68 -12.29
CA ASN A 367 33.23 15.93 -13.02
C ASN A 367 31.82 16.53 -13.11
N ILE A 368 31.73 17.85 -12.91
CA ILE A 368 30.52 18.63 -12.62
C ILE A 368 29.51 18.53 -13.77
N ILE A 369 28.66 17.52 -13.70
CA ILE A 369 27.46 17.29 -14.52
C ILE A 369 26.43 16.82 -13.50
N LYS A 370 25.29 17.49 -13.38
CA LYS A 370 24.32 17.25 -12.28
C LYS A 370 23.98 15.75 -12.27
N LEU A 371 23.92 15.11 -11.11
CA LEU A 371 23.60 13.68 -10.96
C LEU A 371 22.42 13.25 -11.85
N LYS A 372 21.42 14.12 -11.96
CA LYS A 372 20.30 14.05 -12.90
C LYS A 372 20.72 13.79 -14.35
N ASP A 373 21.58 14.63 -14.91
CA ASP A 373 22.04 14.55 -16.31
C ASP A 373 22.87 13.27 -16.54
N LYS A 374 23.61 12.80 -15.52
CA LYS A 374 24.32 11.52 -15.56
C LYS A 374 23.37 10.32 -15.56
N LEU A 375 22.34 10.36 -14.73
CA LEU A 375 21.31 9.32 -14.68
C LEU A 375 20.48 9.29 -15.98
N GLU A 376 20.15 10.44 -16.54
CA GLU A 376 19.48 10.55 -17.84
C GLU A 376 20.36 10.05 -19.00
N SER A 377 21.66 10.37 -18.99
CA SER A 377 22.60 9.85 -20.00
C SER A 377 22.87 8.34 -19.87
N LEU A 378 22.88 7.77 -18.65
CA LEU A 378 22.92 6.32 -18.45
C LEU A 378 21.75 5.62 -19.15
N ILE A 379 20.55 6.19 -19.09
CA ILE A 379 19.38 5.66 -19.81
C ILE A 379 19.61 5.77 -21.32
N GLN A 380 19.99 6.95 -21.81
CA GLN A 380 20.09 7.20 -23.25
C GLN A 380 21.21 6.39 -23.91
N ASN A 381 22.36 6.26 -23.24
CA ASN A 381 23.45 5.40 -23.69
C ASN A 381 23.05 3.93 -23.71
N ASN A 382 22.31 3.45 -22.71
CA ASN A 382 21.87 2.05 -22.66
C ASN A 382 20.75 1.75 -23.68
N VAL A 383 19.85 2.69 -23.93
CA VAL A 383 18.84 2.61 -25.00
C VAL A 383 19.54 2.57 -26.37
N THR A 384 20.53 3.43 -26.58
CA THR A 384 21.28 3.49 -27.84
C THR A 384 22.11 2.22 -28.06
N ALA A 385 22.78 1.70 -27.03
CA ALA A 385 23.51 0.43 -27.09
C ALA A 385 22.58 -0.74 -27.43
N ALA A 386 21.39 -0.81 -26.82
CA ALA A 386 20.38 -1.82 -27.14
C ALA A 386 19.88 -1.73 -28.59
N GLN A 387 19.70 -0.51 -29.12
CA GLN A 387 19.28 -0.28 -30.51
C GLN A 387 20.38 -0.60 -31.53
N VAL A 388 21.64 -0.26 -31.23
CA VAL A 388 22.81 -0.52 -32.09
C VAL A 388 23.13 -2.02 -32.14
N LEU A 389 23.01 -2.74 -31.03
CA LEU A 389 23.11 -4.20 -31.07
C LEU A 389 21.97 -4.82 -31.89
N ALA A 390 20.73 -4.36 -31.71
CA ALA A 390 19.59 -4.86 -32.49
C ALA A 390 19.74 -4.63 -34.01
N SER A 391 20.33 -3.50 -34.44
CA SER A 391 20.52 -3.20 -35.87
C SER A 391 21.68 -3.98 -36.51
N LYS A 392 22.74 -4.28 -35.76
CA LYS A 392 23.93 -4.99 -36.26
C LYS A 392 23.68 -6.46 -36.61
N TYR A 393 22.63 -7.06 -36.05
CA TYR A 393 22.19 -8.42 -36.38
C TYR A 393 21.02 -8.45 -37.39
N SER A 394 20.44 -7.30 -37.73
CA SER A 394 19.46 -7.19 -38.83
C SER A 394 20.13 -7.14 -40.21
N SER A 395 21.44 -6.86 -40.27
CA SER A 395 22.23 -6.81 -41.52
C SER A 395 22.94 -8.15 -41.86
N GLY A 396 22.50 -9.26 -41.26
CA GLY A 396 23.13 -10.57 -41.35
C GLY A 396 22.36 -11.61 -42.17
N GLU A 397 21.66 -11.22 -43.24
CA GLU A 397 21.20 -12.17 -44.25
C GLU A 397 21.78 -11.77 -45.62
N THR A 398 22.80 -12.53 -46.03
CA THR A 398 23.28 -12.51 -47.41
C THR A 398 22.37 -13.38 -48.26
N SER A 399 22.13 -12.89 -49.47
CA SER A 399 21.17 -13.34 -50.47
C SER A 399 21.26 -14.81 -50.90
N MET A 400 20.13 -15.34 -51.35
CA MET A 400 20.08 -16.30 -52.45
C MET A 400 18.87 -16.02 -53.36
N HIS A 401 19.18 -15.75 -54.63
CA HIS A 401 18.26 -15.48 -55.75
C HIS A 401 17.45 -16.72 -56.17
N THR A 402 16.18 -16.55 -56.53
CA THR A 402 15.51 -16.95 -57.80
C THR A 402 14.06 -16.43 -57.69
N GLY A 403 13.35 -15.86 -58.67
CA GLY A 403 13.50 -15.56 -60.08
C GLY A 403 12.30 -14.68 -60.48
N GLU A 404 12.37 -14.15 -61.69
CA GLU A 404 11.61 -13.03 -62.26
C GLU A 404 10.08 -13.19 -62.29
N ASP A 405 9.34 -12.08 -62.18
CA ASP A 405 8.67 -11.50 -63.35
C ASP A 405 8.17 -10.07 -63.11
N SER A 406 8.32 -9.29 -64.18
CA SER A 406 8.17 -7.85 -64.36
C SER A 406 6.75 -7.29 -64.20
N VAL A 407 6.62 -6.04 -63.72
CA VAL A 407 6.07 -4.86 -64.43
C VAL A 407 6.44 -3.58 -63.67
N SER A 408 6.92 -2.57 -64.40
CA SER A 408 7.41 -1.24 -63.97
C SER A 408 6.32 -0.16 -64.21
N PRO A 409 6.57 1.15 -64.02
CA PRO A 409 6.37 1.89 -62.78
C PRO A 409 5.36 3.04 -62.98
N ASN A 410 4.93 3.74 -61.93
CA ASN A 410 4.54 5.14 -62.08
C ASN A 410 4.88 5.93 -60.83
N SER A 411 5.95 6.71 -60.97
CA SER A 411 6.34 7.84 -60.14
C SER A 411 5.42 9.03 -60.40
N THR A 412 5.01 9.77 -59.37
CA THR A 412 5.48 11.15 -59.11
C THR A 412 4.88 11.74 -57.83
N PRO A 413 5.55 12.73 -57.22
CA PRO A 413 5.41 13.12 -55.81
C PRO A 413 4.53 14.35 -55.61
N ILE A 414 3.94 14.53 -54.42
CA ILE A 414 3.34 15.82 -54.03
C ILE A 414 3.76 16.23 -52.61
N ASN A 415 4.21 17.47 -52.58
CA ASN A 415 4.70 18.33 -51.51
C ASN A 415 3.88 18.38 -50.21
N VAL A 416 4.63 18.48 -49.11
CA VAL A 416 4.58 19.51 -48.07
C VAL A 416 3.19 20.08 -47.70
N GLY A 417 2.70 19.66 -46.53
CA GLY A 417 1.67 20.36 -45.76
C GLY A 417 2.14 20.60 -44.32
N VAL A 418 2.72 21.78 -44.09
CA VAL A 418 2.97 22.36 -42.77
C VAL A 418 1.63 22.51 -42.05
N GLY A 419 1.42 21.83 -40.91
CA GLY A 419 0.16 22.01 -40.19
C GLY A 419 -0.15 21.08 -39.04
N MET A 420 0.80 20.76 -38.14
CA MET A 420 0.45 20.10 -36.87
C MET A 420 1.32 20.60 -35.69
N GLY A 421 1.67 21.88 -35.70
CA GLY A 421 2.53 22.51 -34.69
C GLY A 421 1.82 23.42 -33.68
N ALA A 422 0.48 23.41 -33.60
CA ALA A 422 -0.27 24.40 -32.81
C ALA A 422 -1.47 23.84 -32.02
N LEU A 423 -1.41 22.60 -31.52
CA LEU A 423 -2.47 22.06 -30.64
C LEU A 423 -1.99 21.51 -29.28
N PHE A 424 -0.76 21.80 -28.86
CA PHE A 424 -0.26 21.35 -27.55
C PHE A 424 0.25 22.44 -26.60
N THR A 425 0.03 23.72 -26.89
CA THR A 425 0.51 24.82 -26.03
C THR A 425 -0.56 25.45 -25.12
N LEU A 426 -1.79 24.93 -25.09
CA LEU A 426 -2.86 25.48 -24.22
C LEU A 426 -3.15 24.68 -22.94
N SER A 427 -2.51 23.54 -22.71
CA SER A 427 -2.71 22.74 -21.48
C SER A 427 -1.94 23.26 -20.25
N PHE A 428 -1.06 24.26 -20.42
CA PHE A 428 -0.20 24.77 -19.34
C PHE A 428 -0.73 26.02 -18.62
N LEU A 429 -1.83 26.63 -19.08
CA LEU A 429 -2.40 27.82 -18.43
C LEU A 429 -3.64 27.54 -17.56
N TYR A 430 -4.13 26.30 -17.51
CA TYR A 430 -5.23 25.92 -16.60
C TYR A 430 -4.79 25.85 -15.12
N LYS A 431 -3.48 25.80 -14.83
CA LYS A 431 -2.95 25.68 -13.46
C LYS A 431 -2.74 27.04 -12.75
N PHE A 432 -3.15 28.17 -13.33
CA PHE A 432 -2.89 29.50 -12.76
C PHE A 432 -4.06 30.49 -12.89
N THR A 433 -5.25 30.13 -12.41
CA THR A 433 -6.33 31.12 -12.19
C THR A 433 -7.01 30.88 -10.83
N PRO A 434 -7.02 31.85 -9.89
CA PRO A 434 -7.57 31.66 -8.56
C PRO A 434 -9.06 32.02 -8.54
N ILE A 435 -9.94 31.12 -8.96
CA ILE A 435 -11.39 31.25 -8.73
C ILE A 435 -11.93 29.88 -8.29
N GLY A 436 -11.82 29.62 -6.98
CA GLY A 436 -12.33 28.41 -6.34
C GLY A 436 -12.80 28.66 -4.90
N SER A 437 -13.12 29.91 -4.53
CA SER A 437 -13.52 30.27 -3.16
C SER A 437 -15.00 30.66 -3.01
N PHE A 438 -15.88 30.36 -3.97
CA PHE A 438 -17.28 30.81 -3.88
C PHE A 438 -18.38 29.76 -4.10
N VAL A 439 -18.07 28.46 -4.13
CA VAL A 439 -19.10 27.40 -4.12
C VAL A 439 -18.75 26.31 -3.11
N ASN A 440 -18.77 26.67 -1.82
CA ASN A 440 -19.08 25.70 -0.77
C ASN A 440 -19.64 26.34 0.52
N ARG A 441 -20.18 27.57 0.44
CA ARG A 441 -20.63 28.33 1.62
C ARG A 441 -22.11 28.16 1.95
N THR A 442 -22.78 27.12 1.45
CA THR A 442 -24.23 26.93 1.69
C THR A 442 -24.65 25.51 2.06
N PHE A 443 -23.72 24.58 2.31
CA PHE A 443 -24.04 23.29 2.92
C PHE A 443 -22.89 22.85 3.83
N ILE A 444 -22.90 23.37 5.07
CA ILE A 444 -22.49 22.72 6.33
C ILE A 444 -22.75 23.79 7.39
N GLY A 445 -23.96 23.77 7.91
CA GLY A 445 -24.37 24.56 9.06
C GLY A 445 -24.25 23.71 10.32
N LYS A 446 -23.43 24.21 11.25
CA LYS A 446 -23.45 24.02 12.71
C LYS A 446 -23.09 22.65 13.32
N GLY A 447 -22.32 22.76 14.41
CA GLY A 447 -22.40 21.85 15.55
C GLY A 447 -21.13 21.78 16.41
N ASN A 448 -20.73 22.86 17.09
CA ASN A 448 -19.75 22.74 18.19
C ASN A 448 -20.39 21.91 19.30
N THR A 449 -19.91 20.69 19.50
CA THR A 449 -20.22 19.85 20.66
C THR A 449 -18.91 19.31 21.20
N THR A 450 -18.56 19.76 22.40
CA THR A 450 -17.49 19.23 23.24
C THR A 450 -17.96 17.90 23.82
N TYR A 451 -17.20 16.82 23.59
CA TYR A 451 -17.48 15.50 24.16
C TYR A 451 -16.73 15.34 25.49
N ASN A 452 -17.43 14.80 26.51
CA ASN A 452 -16.83 14.34 27.75
C ASN A 452 -16.18 12.97 27.49
N TYR A 453 -14.89 12.88 27.81
CA TYR A 453 -14.09 11.68 27.79
C TYR A 453 -14.40 10.83 29.03
N ASP A 454 -14.89 9.61 28.81
CA ASP A 454 -14.78 8.48 29.74
C ASP A 454 -14.40 7.24 28.90
N GLU A 455 -13.24 7.28 28.23
CA GLU A 455 -12.67 6.13 27.51
C GLU A 455 -11.16 5.92 27.76
N ASP A 456 -10.52 6.76 28.57
CA ASP A 456 -9.08 6.66 28.87
C ASP A 456 -8.68 5.36 29.60
N ILE A 457 -9.63 4.66 30.25
CA ILE A 457 -9.36 3.40 30.96
C ILE A 457 -9.13 2.22 29.98
N SER A 458 -9.68 2.28 28.76
CA SER A 458 -9.55 1.18 27.79
C SER A 458 -8.21 1.20 27.06
N GLN A 459 -7.54 2.36 27.00
CA GLN A 459 -6.34 2.56 26.19
C GLN A 459 -5.08 2.01 26.88
N ASP A 460 -4.94 2.20 28.19
CA ASP A 460 -3.85 1.62 29.02
C ASP A 460 -3.95 0.09 29.15
N PHE A 461 -5.15 -0.48 28.96
CA PHE A 461 -5.37 -1.94 28.99
C PHE A 461 -4.92 -2.63 27.70
N LEU A 462 -4.95 -1.94 26.55
CA LEU A 462 -4.60 -2.53 25.25
C LEU A 462 -3.10 -2.60 25.02
N ASP A 463 -2.33 -1.64 25.53
CA ASP A 463 -0.86 -1.66 25.45
C ASP A 463 -0.24 -2.76 26.35
N ASN A 464 -1.00 -3.26 27.34
CA ASN A 464 -0.58 -4.30 28.28
C ASN A 464 -1.17 -5.71 28.02
N ASN A 465 -1.98 -5.90 26.97
CA ASN A 465 -2.66 -7.17 26.75
C ASN A 465 -1.80 -8.14 25.91
N SER A 466 -1.32 -9.23 26.52
CA SER A 466 -0.44 -10.23 25.87
C SER A 466 -1.08 -10.89 24.65
N ASP A 467 -2.41 -10.94 24.59
CA ASP A 467 -3.13 -11.60 23.50
C ASP A 467 -2.91 -10.88 22.17
N PHE A 468 -2.96 -9.54 22.14
CA PHE A 468 -2.68 -8.77 20.90
C PHE A 468 -1.20 -8.83 20.48
N ASN A 469 -0.28 -8.81 21.45
CA ASN A 469 1.15 -8.94 21.17
C ASN A 469 1.52 -10.33 20.63
N ASN A 470 0.84 -11.39 21.08
CA ASN A 470 1.01 -12.74 20.53
C ASN A 470 0.52 -12.87 19.08
N TYR A 471 -0.53 -12.12 18.68
CA TYR A 471 -1.01 -12.13 17.30
C TYR A 471 -0.10 -11.38 16.30
N ILE A 472 0.75 -10.47 16.78
CA ILE A 472 1.71 -9.69 15.96
C ILE A 472 3.09 -10.39 15.90
N SER A 473 3.43 -11.17 16.92
CA SER A 473 4.76 -11.77 17.15
C SER A 473 5.09 -12.99 16.28
N GLU A 474 4.11 -13.78 15.84
CA GLU A 474 4.41 -15.02 15.10
C GLU A 474 4.55 -14.77 13.59
N ASN A 475 5.81 -14.54 13.16
CA ASN A 475 6.41 -14.76 11.82
C ASN A 475 7.10 -13.55 11.16
N SER A 476 7.84 -12.74 11.94
CA SER A 476 8.89 -11.87 11.38
C SER A 476 10.28 -12.30 11.87
N ILE A 477 10.70 -13.54 11.55
CA ILE A 477 12.14 -13.87 11.62
C ILE A 477 12.83 -13.16 10.46
N PHE A 478 13.10 -11.87 10.65
CA PHE A 478 14.20 -11.21 9.95
C PHE A 478 15.48 -11.63 10.69
N ASN A 479 16.30 -12.47 10.05
CA ASN A 479 17.68 -12.65 10.46
C ASN A 479 18.44 -11.35 10.18
N VAL A 480 18.32 -10.38 11.08
CA VAL A 480 19.21 -9.22 11.13
C VAL A 480 20.49 -9.72 11.80
N ALA A 481 21.54 -9.93 11.00
CA ALA A 481 22.87 -10.18 11.54
C ALA A 481 23.36 -8.89 12.22
N TYR A 482 23.45 -8.91 13.55
CA TYR A 482 24.18 -7.89 14.31
C TYR A 482 25.67 -8.04 14.00
N SER A 483 26.25 -7.09 13.28
CA SER A 483 27.69 -6.86 13.33
C SER A 483 27.98 -6.05 14.59
N ALA A 484 28.44 -6.73 15.64
CA ALA A 484 29.04 -6.10 16.81
C ALA A 484 30.40 -5.50 16.41
N SER A 485 30.65 -4.27 16.87
CA SER A 485 31.95 -3.59 16.84
C SER A 485 32.99 -4.28 17.70
#